data_AF-A0A553PBG5-F1
#
_entry.id   AF-A0A553PBG5-F1
#
_cell.length_a   1.000
_cell.length_b   1.000
_cell.length_c   1.000
_cell.angle_alpha   90.00
_cell.angle_beta   90.00
_cell.angle_gamma   90.00
#
_symmetry.space_group_name_H-M   'P 1'
#
loop_
_entity.id
_entity.type
_entity.pdbx_description
1 polymer ?
#
loop_
_entity_poly.entity_id
_entity_poly.type
_entity_poly.pdbx_seq_one_letter_code
_entity_poly.pdbx_strand_id
1 'polypeptide(L)'
;MTSPTDSEQQLLPRRLPPKHFPDVNLVIGEICLPCHKHMLASSSDVFMTIIYPTNKHQESQTDQVHIDDFDLNALKKLLEYVYHDDIEHIEDT
;
A
#
# COMPACT_ATOMS: atom_id res chain seq x y z
N MET A 1 15.12 41.03 15.19
CA MET A 1 14.76 40.91 13.76
C MET A 1 14.38 39.45 13.55
N THR A 2 13.12 39.18 13.27
CA THR A 2 12.49 37.84 13.27
C THR A 2 12.95 37.01 12.07
N SER A 3 13.21 35.72 12.32
CA SER A 3 13.52 34.66 11.36
C SER A 3 12.47 34.53 10.24
N PRO A 4 12.83 33.84 9.15
CA PRO A 4 12.18 32.56 8.91
C PRO A 4 13.21 31.49 8.55
N THR A 5 13.45 30.59 9.49
CA THR A 5 13.14 29.17 9.29
C THR A 5 13.33 28.63 7.87
N ASP A 6 14.56 28.28 7.50
CA ASP A 6 14.84 27.27 6.46
C ASP A 6 14.40 25.87 6.95
N SER A 7 13.15 25.76 7.40
CA SER A 7 12.44 24.48 7.54
C SER A 7 11.82 24.12 6.19
N GLU A 8 12.65 24.10 5.17
CA GLU A 8 12.45 23.24 4.01
C GLU A 8 13.09 21.87 4.28
N GLN A 9 13.01 21.40 5.54
CA GLN A 9 13.05 19.96 5.76
C GLN A 9 11.81 19.39 5.10
N GLN A 10 11.98 19.03 3.83
CA GLN A 10 11.21 18.07 3.05
C GLN A 10 9.97 17.59 3.81
N LEU A 11 8.88 18.34 3.68
CA LEU A 11 7.54 17.86 4.02
C LEU A 11 7.20 16.77 3.00
N LEU A 12 7.86 15.61 3.11
CA LEU A 12 7.30 14.39 2.55
C LEU A 12 5.90 14.28 3.15
N PRO A 13 4.85 14.17 2.31
CA PRO A 13 3.49 14.04 2.84
C PRO A 13 3.51 12.88 3.82
N ARG A 14 3.04 13.12 5.04
CA ARG A 14 2.92 12.09 6.09
C ARG A 14 2.03 10.98 5.53
N ARG A 15 2.63 9.96 4.90
CA ARG A 15 1.93 8.79 4.38
C ARG A 15 1.34 8.07 5.60
N LEU A 16 0.06 7.74 5.54
CA LEU A 16 -0.62 7.07 6.64
C LEU A 16 -0.08 5.65 6.77
N PRO A 17 0.31 5.18 7.96
CA PRO A 17 0.67 3.78 8.15
C PRO A 17 -0.46 2.85 7.69
N PRO A 18 -0.16 1.68 7.10
CA PRO A 18 -1.17 0.78 6.53
C PRO A 18 -2.31 0.39 7.49
N LYS A 19 -2.05 0.42 8.81
CA LYS A 19 -3.01 0.09 9.87
C LYS A 19 -3.99 1.21 10.24
N HIS A 20 -3.76 2.45 9.81
CA HIS A 20 -4.60 3.58 10.17
C HIS A 20 -5.69 3.82 9.13
N PHE A 21 -6.95 3.56 9.49
CA PHE A 21 -8.12 3.68 8.59
C PHE A 21 -8.04 2.81 7.32
N PRO A 22 -7.71 1.51 7.43
CA PRO A 22 -7.67 0.62 6.26
C PRO A 22 -9.08 0.43 5.69
N ASP A 23 -9.16 0.41 4.36
CA ASP A 23 -10.40 0.16 3.60
C ASP A 23 -10.30 -1.13 2.74
N VAL A 24 -9.18 -1.86 2.85
CA VAL A 24 -8.95 -3.16 2.22
C VAL A 24 -7.88 -3.97 2.98
N ASN A 25 -7.96 -5.30 2.90
CA ASN A 25 -6.91 -6.21 3.35
C ASN A 25 -6.32 -6.97 2.16
N LEU A 26 -5.00 -7.07 2.09
CA LEU A 26 -4.34 -8.06 1.24
C LEU A 26 -4.28 -9.39 2.00
N VAL A 27 -4.77 -10.46 1.39
CA VAL A 27 -4.86 -11.79 2.00
C VAL A 27 -3.91 -12.73 1.29
N ILE A 28 -3.00 -13.34 2.04
CA ILE A 28 -2.04 -14.33 1.56
C ILE A 28 -2.07 -15.55 2.48
N GLY A 29 -2.58 -16.67 1.97
CA GLY A 29 -2.90 -17.83 2.81
C GLY A 29 -3.86 -17.44 3.94
N GLU A 30 -3.41 -17.61 5.19
CA GLU A 30 -4.17 -17.26 6.41
C GLU A 30 -3.83 -15.85 6.95
N ILE A 31 -2.94 -15.11 6.29
CA ILE A 31 -2.42 -13.83 6.76
C ILE A 31 -3.18 -12.68 6.07
N CYS A 32 -3.66 -11.73 6.87
CA CYS A 32 -4.30 -10.50 6.40
C CYS A 32 -3.44 -9.28 6.70
N LEU A 33 -3.15 -8.46 5.68
CA LEU A 33 -2.39 -7.22 5.77
C LEU A 33 -3.31 -6.02 5.49
N PRO A 34 -3.60 -5.16 6.49
CA PRO A 34 -4.47 -3.99 6.29
C PRO A 34 -3.78 -2.94 5.42
N CYS A 35 -4.52 -2.37 4.47
CA CYS A 35 -4.03 -1.45 3.46
C CYS A 35 -5.10 -0.42 3.03
N HIS A 36 -4.72 0.48 2.12
CA HIS A 36 -5.60 1.47 1.50
C HIS A 36 -5.75 1.21 0.00
N LYS A 37 -6.98 1.16 -0.49
CA LYS A 37 -7.34 0.94 -1.91
C LYS A 37 -6.65 1.95 -2.83
N HIS A 38 -6.71 3.23 -2.47
CA HIS A 38 -6.12 4.31 -3.28
C HIS A 38 -4.58 4.23 -3.35
N MET A 39 -3.91 3.87 -2.26
CA MET A 39 -2.44 3.73 -2.23
C MET A 39 -1.99 2.58 -3.14
N LEU A 40 -2.67 1.43 -3.05
CA LEU A 40 -2.39 0.27 -3.89
C LEU A 40 -2.66 0.58 -5.36
N ALA A 41 -3.83 1.12 -5.68
CA ALA A 41 -4.20 1.48 -7.05
C ALA A 41 -3.26 2.52 -7.67
N SER A 42 -2.82 3.52 -6.89
CA SER A 42 -1.86 4.53 -7.36
C SER A 42 -0.47 3.96 -7.63
N SER A 43 -0.11 2.84 -6.97
CA SER A 43 1.20 2.22 -7.10
C SER A 43 1.30 1.20 -8.24
N SER A 44 0.17 0.70 -8.76
CA SER A 44 0.17 -0.36 -9.76
C SER A 44 -1.16 -0.44 -10.52
N ASP A 45 -1.07 -0.49 -11.85
CA ASP A 45 -2.22 -0.73 -12.73
C ASP A 45 -2.89 -2.10 -12.48
N VAL A 46 -2.13 -3.08 -12.00
CA VAL A 46 -2.65 -4.39 -11.62
C VAL A 46 -3.58 -4.24 -10.42
N PHE A 47 -3.14 -3.54 -9.37
CA PHE A 47 -4.00 -3.25 -8.22
C PHE A 47 -5.18 -2.37 -8.59
N MET A 48 -4.99 -1.37 -9.45
CA MET A 48 -6.09 -0.53 -9.96
C MET A 48 -7.19 -1.38 -10.60
N THR A 49 -6.82 -2.34 -11.45
CA THR A 49 -7.76 -3.23 -12.14
C THR A 49 -8.44 -4.22 -11.20
N ILE A 50 -7.71 -4.74 -10.21
CA ILE A 50 -8.24 -5.69 -9.22
C ILE A 50 -9.22 -5.01 -8.26
N ILE A 51 -8.89 -3.79 -7.81
CA ILE A 51 -9.66 -3.03 -6.81
C ILE A 51 -10.86 -2.33 -7.46
N TYR A 52 -10.69 -1.79 -8.66
CA TYR A 52 -11.73 -1.06 -9.40
C TYR A 52 -12.05 -1.72 -10.75
N PRO A 53 -12.53 -2.99 -10.76
CA PRO A 53 -12.81 -3.69 -12.00
C PRO A 53 -14.05 -3.11 -12.69
N THR A 54 -13.92 -2.78 -13.97
CA THR A 54 -14.96 -2.17 -14.81
C THR A 54 -16.23 -3.03 -14.94
N ASN A 55 -16.13 -4.35 -14.73
CA ASN A 55 -17.18 -5.32 -15.07
C ASN A 55 -17.74 -6.12 -13.87
N LYS A 56 -17.52 -5.72 -12.61
CA LYS A 56 -18.08 -6.45 -11.46
C LYS A 56 -19.49 -5.99 -11.09
N HIS A 57 -20.41 -6.95 -11.05
CA HIS A 57 -21.68 -6.85 -10.34
C HIS A 57 -21.44 -6.52 -8.85
N GLN A 58 -22.26 -5.62 -8.30
CA GLN A 58 -22.10 -5.00 -6.95
C GLN A 58 -21.96 -6.00 -5.78
N GLU A 59 -22.26 -7.29 -5.96
CA GLU A 59 -22.29 -8.30 -4.90
C GLU A 59 -20.93 -8.85 -4.43
N SER A 60 -19.80 -8.51 -5.09
CA SER A 60 -18.47 -9.05 -4.71
C SER A 60 -17.44 -7.99 -4.30
N GLN A 61 -17.89 -6.83 -3.81
CA GLN A 61 -17.02 -5.90 -3.09
C GLN A 61 -16.69 -6.47 -1.70
N THR A 62 -15.78 -7.44 -1.66
CA THR A 62 -15.13 -7.79 -0.40
C THR A 62 -13.99 -6.79 -0.18
N ASP A 63 -13.80 -6.33 1.07
CA ASP A 63 -12.65 -5.51 1.45
C ASP A 63 -11.37 -6.38 1.59
N GLN A 64 -11.24 -7.37 0.69
CA GLN A 64 -10.17 -8.36 0.66
C GLN A 64 -9.69 -8.55 -0.77
N VAL A 65 -8.38 -8.53 -0.94
CA VAL A 65 -7.69 -8.86 -2.20
C VAL A 65 -6.80 -10.06 -1.91
N HIS A 66 -7.17 -11.21 -2.46
CA HIS A 66 -6.38 -12.43 -2.33
C HIS A 66 -5.17 -12.40 -3.28
N ILE A 67 -4.00 -12.70 -2.74
CA ILE A 67 -2.73 -12.76 -3.46
C ILE A 67 -2.14 -14.15 -3.23
N ASP A 68 -2.13 -14.97 -4.28
CA ASP A 68 -1.64 -16.36 -4.20
C ASP A 68 -0.20 -16.51 -4.72
N ASP A 69 0.26 -15.59 -5.58
CA ASP A 69 1.54 -15.70 -6.31
C ASP A 69 2.72 -14.94 -5.67
N PHE A 70 2.62 -14.51 -4.41
CA PHE A 70 3.68 -13.77 -3.71
C PHE A 70 4.21 -14.55 -2.51
N ASP A 71 5.50 -14.37 -2.21
CA ASP A 71 6.03 -14.66 -0.88
C ASP A 71 5.62 -13.54 0.10
N LEU A 72 5.39 -13.90 1.37
CA LEU A 72 4.99 -12.95 2.40
C LEU A 72 6.00 -11.80 2.58
N ASN A 73 7.31 -12.08 2.48
CA ASN A 73 8.34 -11.05 2.65
C ASN A 73 8.36 -10.12 1.44
N ALA A 74 8.22 -10.67 0.22
CA ALA A 74 8.10 -9.87 -0.99
C ALA A 74 6.88 -8.93 -0.93
N LEU A 75 5.74 -9.42 -0.42
CA LEU A 75 4.54 -8.61 -0.26
C LEU A 75 4.71 -7.49 0.79
N LYS A 76 5.39 -7.77 1.90
CA LYS A 76 5.73 -6.74 2.90
C LYS A 76 6.64 -5.66 2.32
N LYS A 77 7.64 -6.04 1.54
CA LYS A 77 8.55 -5.10 0.85
C LYS A 77 7.83 -4.25 -0.19
N LEU A 78 6.88 -4.85 -0.92
CA LEU A 78 5.99 -4.11 -1.80
C LEU A 78 5.17 -3.08 -1.02
N LEU A 79 4.63 -3.44 0.15
CA LEU A 79 3.93 -2.48 0.99
C LEU A 79 4.86 -1.40 1.56
N GLU A 80 6.10 -1.72 1.93
CA GLU A 80 7.09 -0.71 2.32
C GLU A 80 7.26 0.33 1.21
N TYR A 81 7.46 -0.12 -0.03
CA TYR A 81 7.53 0.75 -1.21
C TYR A 81 6.28 1.61 -1.39
N VAL A 82 5.09 0.99 -1.37
CA VAL A 82 3.80 1.69 -1.54
C VAL A 82 3.64 2.82 -0.52
N TYR A 83 4.11 2.61 0.72
CA TYR A 83 3.89 3.55 1.82
C TYR A 83 5.07 4.45 2.17
N HIS A 84 6.27 4.22 1.63
CA HIS A 84 7.46 5.00 1.96
C HIS A 84 8.22 5.51 0.72
N ASP A 85 7.84 5.06 -0.49
CA ASP A 85 8.55 5.34 -1.75
C ASP A 85 9.99 4.79 -1.78
N ASP A 86 10.30 3.91 -0.82
CA ASP A 86 11.62 3.37 -0.58
C ASP A 86 11.50 1.91 -0.16
N ILE A 87 12.51 1.12 -0.51
CA ILE A 87 12.66 -0.26 -0.09
C ILE A 87 14.01 -0.35 0.59
N GLU A 88 14.01 -0.50 1.92
CA GLU A 88 15.26 -0.81 2.62
C GLU A 88 15.84 -2.11 2.06
N HIS A 89 17.14 -2.06 1.71
CA HIS A 89 17.92 -3.07 1.00
C HIS A 89 17.45 -4.51 1.26
N ILE A 90 17.17 -5.22 0.17
CA ILE A 90 16.94 -6.66 0.18
C ILE A 90 18.32 -7.29 0.40
N GLU A 91 18.60 -7.81 1.60
CA GLU A 91 19.80 -8.62 1.81
C GLU A 91 19.59 -9.97 1.11
N ASP A 92 20.30 -10.19 0.00
CA ASP A 92 20.43 -11.49 -0.64
C ASP A 92 21.16 -12.42 0.35
N THR A 93 20.43 -13.29 1.04
CA THR A 93 21.00 -14.38 1.86
C THR A 93 21.04 -15.67 1.08
#